data_AF-A0A9X9A9N9-F1
#
_entry.id   AF-A0A9X9A9N9-F1
#
_cell.length_a   1.000
_cell.length_b   1.000
_cell.length_c   1.000
_cell.angle_alpha   90.00
_cell.angle_beta   90.00
_cell.angle_gamma   90.00
#
_symmetry.space_group_name_H-M   'P 1'
#
loop_
_entity.id
_entity.type
_entity.pdbx_description
1 polymer ?
#
loop_
_entity_poly.entity_id
_entity_poly.type
_entity_poly.pdbx_seq_one_letter_code
_entity_poly.pdbx_strand_id
1 'polypeptide(L)'
;LDIPYQHYMESGGGWIAKLLGPGVVAFAIPLYKQRHVLQKYVVPIAGGVLVGTTVAIASDFAIASLMGTDKSLILSSLPKSVTMPVAMSVSEQVGGVPSLTAAFVVIAGITGTITGPLLLKWSRVTNSVGKGIGFGCASHIMGVMRAMKNNEHEGVIGSVTMTLTAILTCLLGPLFAMMFM
;
A
#
# COMPACT_ATOMS: atom_id res chain seq x y z
N LEU A 1 15.06 -7.45 26.06
CA LEU A 1 14.55 -8.83 26.17
C LEU A 1 15.14 -9.61 25.01
N ASP A 2 16.11 -10.49 25.27
CA ASP A 2 16.68 -11.41 24.26
C ASP A 2 15.76 -12.62 24.09
N ILE A 3 14.56 -12.39 23.55
CA ILE A 3 13.65 -13.48 23.19
C ILE A 3 13.89 -13.82 21.72
N PRO A 4 14.23 -15.08 21.37
CA PRO A 4 14.34 -15.50 19.99
C PRO A 4 13.05 -15.20 19.21
N TYR A 5 13.17 -14.67 17.99
CA TYR A 5 12.01 -14.30 17.16
C TYR A 5 11.00 -15.44 17.00
N GLN A 6 11.51 -16.66 16.83
CA GLN A 6 10.68 -17.85 16.73
C GLN A 6 9.83 -18.07 17.98
N HIS A 7 10.41 -17.88 19.17
CA HIS A 7 9.69 -18.02 20.42
C HIS A 7 8.65 -16.91 20.61
N TYR A 8 8.94 -15.67 20.16
CA TYR A 8 7.95 -14.58 20.10
C TYR A 8 6.76 -14.94 19.18
N MET A 9 7.03 -15.54 18.02
CA MET A 9 6.00 -15.95 17.08
C MET A 9 5.12 -17.07 17.62
N GLU A 10 5.73 -18.07 18.26
CA GLU A 10 5.02 -19.19 18.89
C GLU A 10 4.19 -18.76 20.10
N SER A 11 4.74 -17.87 20.95
CA SER A 11 4.12 -17.50 22.23
C SER A 11 2.96 -16.52 22.10
N GLY A 12 2.86 -15.78 21.00
CA GLY A 12 1.80 -14.77 20.86
C GLY A 12 1.73 -14.07 19.51
N GLY A 13 2.87 -13.79 18.88
CA GLY A 13 2.87 -13.03 17.63
C GLY A 13 2.15 -13.75 16.48
N GLY A 14 2.14 -15.09 16.49
CA GLY A 14 1.42 -15.90 15.51
C GLY A 14 -0.10 -15.69 15.55
N TRP A 15 -0.66 -15.33 16.70
CA TRP A 15 -2.08 -14.94 16.79
C TRP A 15 -2.35 -13.63 16.05
N ILE A 16 -1.45 -12.66 16.17
CA ILE A 16 -1.55 -11.38 15.45
C ILE A 16 -1.40 -11.62 13.93
N ALA A 17 -0.45 -12.47 13.53
CA ALA A 17 -0.27 -12.85 12.13
C ALA A 17 -1.54 -13.53 11.55
N LYS A 18 -2.21 -14.39 12.30
CA LYS A 18 -3.49 -15.01 11.88
C LYS A 18 -4.62 -13.99 11.68
N LEU A 19 -4.60 -12.86 12.39
CA LEU A 19 -5.59 -11.78 12.23
C LEU A 19 -5.37 -10.94 10.96
N LEU A 20 -4.27 -11.13 10.23
CA LEU A 20 -4.04 -10.46 8.96
C LEU A 20 -5.10 -10.86 7.91
N GLY A 21 -5.49 -12.13 7.86
CA GLY A 21 -6.52 -12.62 6.94
C GLY A 21 -7.86 -11.87 7.06
N PRO A 22 -8.50 -11.84 8.26
CA PRO A 22 -9.68 -11.02 8.50
C PRO A 22 -9.47 -9.53 8.18
N GLY A 23 -8.28 -8.99 8.46
CA GLY A 23 -7.92 -7.61 8.10
C GLY A 23 -7.94 -7.37 6.58
N VAL A 24 -7.50 -8.35 5.78
CA VAL A 24 -7.59 -8.29 4.31
C VAL A 24 -9.06 -8.30 3.85
N VAL A 25 -9.90 -9.15 4.43
CA VAL A 25 -11.34 -9.22 4.09
C VAL A 25 -12.06 -7.92 4.46
N ALA A 26 -11.70 -7.29 5.59
CA ALA A 26 -12.31 -6.06 6.05
C ALA A 26 -12.14 -4.87 5.08
N PHE A 27 -11.19 -4.92 4.14
CA PHE A 27 -11.09 -3.93 3.07
C PHE A 27 -12.31 -3.88 2.15
N ALA A 28 -13.14 -4.93 2.09
CA ALA A 28 -14.41 -4.87 1.36
C ALA A 28 -15.38 -3.81 1.94
N ILE A 29 -15.27 -3.47 3.23
CA ILE A 29 -16.16 -2.54 3.93
C ILE A 29 -16.12 -1.12 3.33
N PRO A 30 -14.96 -0.44 3.18
CA PRO A 30 -14.91 0.89 2.58
C PRO A 30 -15.43 0.92 1.14
N LEU A 31 -15.16 -0.12 0.32
CA LEU A 31 -15.72 -0.21 -1.03
C LEU A 31 -17.25 -0.30 -1.02
N TYR A 32 -17.81 -1.14 -0.14
CA TYR A 32 -19.25 -1.30 -0.03
C TYR A 32 -19.94 -0.02 0.47
N LYS A 33 -19.39 0.60 1.52
CA LYS A 33 -19.92 1.84 2.10
C LYS A 33 -19.82 3.02 1.14
N GLN A 34 -18.74 3.10 0.37
CA GLN A 34 -18.46 4.21 -0.54
C GLN A 34 -18.74 3.87 -2.02
N ARG A 35 -19.59 2.87 -2.30
CA ARG A 35 -19.93 2.43 -3.65
C ARG A 35 -20.43 3.56 -4.56
N HIS A 36 -21.15 4.52 -3.99
CA HIS A 36 -21.66 5.69 -4.73
C HIS A 36 -20.52 6.60 -5.20
N VAL A 37 -19.49 6.79 -4.37
CA VAL A 37 -18.29 7.56 -4.72
C VAL A 37 -17.50 6.83 -5.80
N LEU A 38 -17.34 5.50 -5.65
CA LEU A 38 -16.68 4.67 -6.64
C LEU A 38 -17.38 4.76 -8.01
N GLN A 39 -18.71 4.64 -8.04
CA GLN A 39 -19.48 4.76 -9.29
C GLN A 39 -19.36 6.16 -9.92
N LYS A 40 -19.40 7.21 -9.10
CA LYS A 40 -19.31 8.60 -9.57
C LYS A 40 -17.94 8.94 -10.16
N TYR A 41 -16.87 8.40 -9.59
CA TYR A 41 -15.49 8.73 -9.94
C TYR A 41 -14.72 7.52 -10.48
N VAL A 42 -15.40 6.57 -11.12
CA VAL A 42 -14.79 5.31 -11.56
C VAL A 42 -13.61 5.53 -12.49
N VAL A 43 -13.73 6.44 -13.45
CA VAL A 43 -12.68 6.74 -14.44
C VAL A 43 -11.42 7.30 -13.78
N PRO A 44 -11.47 8.42 -13.01
CA PRO A 44 -10.26 8.95 -12.38
C PRO A 44 -9.68 8.00 -11.33
N ILE A 45 -10.51 7.30 -10.56
CA ILE A 45 -10.03 6.34 -9.56
C ILE A 45 -9.33 5.18 -10.25
N ALA A 46 -9.94 4.54 -11.26
CA ALA A 46 -9.34 3.40 -11.95
C ALA A 46 -8.05 3.80 -12.65
N GLY A 47 -8.04 4.91 -13.39
CA GLY A 47 -6.83 5.40 -14.05
C GLY A 47 -5.71 5.75 -13.06
N GLY A 48 -6.05 6.44 -11.97
CA GLY A 48 -5.11 6.80 -10.93
C GLY A 48 -4.51 5.60 -10.19
N VAL A 49 -5.34 4.62 -9.85
CA VAL A 49 -4.91 3.37 -9.21
C VAL A 49 -4.01 2.56 -10.13
N LEU A 50 -4.38 2.40 -11.40
CA LEU A 50 -3.57 1.68 -12.38
C LEU A 50 -2.19 2.32 -12.53
N VAL A 51 -2.14 3.60 -12.88
CA VAL A 51 -0.88 4.32 -13.09
C VAL A 51 -0.06 4.37 -11.79
N GLY A 52 -0.70 4.71 -10.66
CA GLY A 52 -0.02 4.83 -9.37
C GLY A 52 0.59 3.51 -8.91
N THR A 53 -0.13 2.40 -9.05
CA THR A 53 0.36 1.07 -8.67
C THR A 53 1.50 0.62 -9.58
N THR A 54 1.35 0.77 -10.90
CA THR A 54 2.40 0.40 -11.85
C THR A 54 3.67 1.22 -11.63
N VAL A 55 3.56 2.53 -11.42
CA VAL A 55 4.72 3.38 -11.13
C VAL A 55 5.34 3.02 -9.79
N ALA A 56 4.55 2.75 -8.76
CA ALA A 56 5.07 2.33 -7.45
C ALA A 56 5.90 1.04 -7.56
N ILE A 57 5.35 0.00 -8.20
CA ILE A 57 6.04 -1.29 -8.38
C ILE A 57 7.29 -1.13 -9.27
N ALA A 58 7.17 -0.43 -10.41
CA ALA A 58 8.29 -0.26 -11.34
C ALA A 58 9.43 0.56 -10.73
N SER A 59 9.10 1.64 -10.00
CA SER A 59 10.10 2.47 -9.32
C SER A 59 10.82 1.70 -8.21
N ASP A 60 10.09 0.89 -7.44
CA ASP A 60 10.67 0.07 -6.37
C ASP A 60 11.66 -0.96 -6.95
N PHE A 61 11.23 -1.68 -7.99
CA PHE A 61 12.09 -2.64 -8.67
C PHE A 61 13.34 -1.98 -9.30
N ALA A 62 13.18 -0.85 -9.97
CA ALA A 62 14.29 -0.15 -10.60
C ALA A 62 15.32 0.33 -9.57
N ILE A 63 14.86 0.95 -8.48
CA ILE A 63 15.75 1.43 -7.41
C ILE A 63 16.45 0.25 -6.73
N ALA A 64 15.70 -0.79 -6.37
CA ALA A 64 16.26 -1.94 -5.65
C ALA A 64 17.26 -2.73 -6.52
N SER A 65 17.03 -2.80 -7.84
CA SER A 65 17.98 -3.39 -8.80
C SER A 65 19.24 -2.55 -8.96
N LEU A 66 19.12 -1.22 -9.03
CA LEU A 66 20.28 -0.31 -9.13
C LEU A 66 21.16 -0.33 -7.87
N MET A 67 20.56 -0.57 -6.70
CA MET A 67 21.29 -0.72 -5.44
C MET A 67 22.03 -2.07 -5.32
N GLY A 68 21.80 -3.02 -6.24
CA GLY A 68 22.41 -4.35 -6.19
C GLY A 68 21.93 -5.19 -5.00
N THR A 69 20.69 -4.97 -4.57
CA THR A 69 20.13 -5.55 -3.35
C THR A 69 19.74 -7.02 -3.53
N ASP A 70 19.76 -7.81 -2.46
CA ASP A 70 19.35 -9.22 -2.50
C ASP A 70 17.91 -9.41 -2.99
N LYS A 71 17.68 -10.52 -3.70
CA LYS A 71 16.36 -10.87 -4.27
C LYS A 71 15.25 -10.86 -3.20
N SER A 72 15.54 -11.35 -2.00
CA SER A 72 14.59 -11.35 -0.88
C SER A 72 14.20 -9.94 -0.44
N LEU A 73 15.13 -8.98 -0.48
CA LEU A 73 14.88 -7.58 -0.13
C LEU A 73 13.99 -6.91 -1.19
N ILE A 74 14.27 -7.15 -2.48
CA ILE A 74 13.45 -6.68 -3.60
C ILE A 74 12.01 -7.20 -3.48
N LEU A 75 11.85 -8.51 -3.30
CA LEU A 75 10.52 -9.13 -3.18
C LEU A 75 9.75 -8.62 -1.95
N SER A 76 10.47 -8.31 -0.87
CA SER A 76 9.89 -7.75 0.34
C SER A 76 9.44 -6.31 0.18
N SER A 77 10.09 -5.52 -0.69
CA SER A 77 9.77 -4.11 -0.92
C SER A 77 8.65 -3.91 -1.93
N LEU A 78 8.44 -4.84 -2.86
CA LEU A 78 7.43 -4.74 -3.93
C LEU A 78 6.04 -4.29 -3.43
N PRO A 79 5.44 -4.89 -2.38
CA PRO A 79 4.11 -4.49 -1.93
C PRO A 79 4.16 -3.39 -0.84
N LYS A 80 5.25 -2.63 -0.67
CA LYS A 80 5.37 -1.63 0.41
C LYS A 80 4.30 -0.53 0.38
N SER A 81 3.69 -0.27 -0.77
CA SER A 81 2.73 0.81 -0.97
C SER A 81 1.28 0.44 -0.62
N VAL A 82 1.03 -0.82 -0.20
CA VAL A 82 -0.30 -1.24 0.27
C VAL A 82 -0.32 -1.45 1.76
N THR A 83 -1.51 -1.67 2.31
CA THR A 83 -1.66 -1.82 3.76
C THR A 83 -0.98 -3.09 4.26
N MET A 84 -0.36 -2.99 5.43
CA MET A 84 0.51 -4.01 6.02
C MET A 84 -0.03 -5.45 5.96
N PRO A 85 -1.30 -5.77 6.28
CA PRO A 85 -1.79 -7.14 6.17
C PRO A 85 -1.74 -7.70 4.74
N VAL A 86 -2.11 -6.87 3.78
CA VAL A 86 -2.06 -7.23 2.36
C VAL A 86 -0.62 -7.36 1.90
N ALA A 87 0.23 -6.38 2.27
CA ALA A 87 1.62 -6.36 1.85
C ALA A 87 2.40 -7.59 2.33
N MET A 88 2.24 -7.93 3.61
CA MET A 88 2.87 -9.12 4.21
C MET A 88 2.39 -10.41 3.53
N SER A 89 1.09 -10.53 3.25
CA SER A 89 0.53 -11.69 2.56
C SER A 89 1.05 -11.84 1.13
N VAL A 90 1.19 -10.72 0.40
CA VAL A 90 1.75 -10.72 -0.96
C VAL A 90 3.25 -11.06 -0.93
N SER A 91 4.00 -10.46 -0.01
CA SER A 91 5.43 -10.71 0.18
C SER A 91 5.71 -12.19 0.44
N GLU A 92 4.95 -12.82 1.34
CA GLU A 92 5.08 -14.26 1.62
C GLU A 92 4.84 -15.11 0.36
N GLN A 93 3.81 -14.78 -0.44
CA GLN A 93 3.49 -15.50 -1.68
C GLN A 93 4.56 -15.37 -2.75
N VAL A 94 5.28 -14.25 -2.80
CA VAL A 94 6.34 -14.02 -3.80
C VAL A 94 7.73 -14.42 -3.30
N GLY A 95 7.87 -14.96 -2.09
CA GLY A 95 9.15 -15.37 -1.51
C GLY A 95 9.96 -14.25 -0.84
N GLY A 96 9.30 -13.15 -0.48
CA GLY A 96 9.84 -12.10 0.38
C GLY A 96 9.78 -12.45 1.87
N VAL A 97 10.24 -11.51 2.70
CA VAL A 97 10.29 -11.61 4.16
C VAL A 97 9.21 -10.69 4.76
N PRO A 98 8.10 -11.21 5.30
CA PRO A 98 6.97 -10.40 5.76
C PRO A 98 7.31 -9.38 6.83
N SER A 99 8.23 -9.71 7.75
CA SER A 99 8.67 -8.79 8.80
C SER A 99 9.39 -7.56 8.24
N LEU A 100 10.16 -7.74 7.16
CA LEU A 100 10.82 -6.65 6.47
C LEU A 100 9.81 -5.82 5.65
N THR A 101 8.87 -6.48 4.99
CA THR A 101 7.77 -5.81 4.29
C THR A 101 7.00 -4.88 5.22
N ALA A 102 6.69 -5.33 6.44
CA ALA A 102 6.05 -4.49 7.46
C ALA A 102 6.86 -3.21 7.73
N ALA A 103 8.18 -3.31 7.86
CA ALA A 103 9.05 -2.16 8.03
C ALA A 103 8.99 -1.20 6.82
N PHE A 104 9.08 -1.74 5.59
CA PHE A 104 8.98 -0.92 4.38
C PHE A 104 7.63 -0.21 4.23
N VAL A 105 6.52 -0.87 4.58
CA VAL A 105 5.19 -0.25 4.57
C VAL A 105 5.14 0.93 5.53
N VAL A 106 5.64 0.77 6.75
CA VAL A 106 5.66 1.87 7.74
C VAL A 106 6.50 3.04 7.23
N ILE A 107 7.69 2.78 6.71
CA ILE A 107 8.57 3.81 6.14
C ILE A 107 7.88 4.52 4.98
N ALA A 108 7.31 3.77 4.03
CA ALA A 108 6.63 4.33 2.87
C ALA A 108 5.46 5.23 3.27
N GLY A 109 4.61 4.78 4.21
CA GLY A 109 3.46 5.54 4.66
C GLY A 109 3.83 6.79 5.45
N ILE A 110 4.84 6.73 6.32
CA ILE A 110 5.34 7.92 7.04
C ILE A 110 5.91 8.92 6.03
N THR A 111 6.83 8.46 5.16
CA THR A 111 7.48 9.32 4.16
C THR A 111 6.43 9.98 3.28
N GLY A 112 5.49 9.22 2.71
CA GLY A 112 4.46 9.78 1.85
C GLY A 112 3.47 10.69 2.58
N THR A 113 3.25 10.51 3.89
CA THR A 113 2.39 11.42 4.68
C THR A 113 3.07 12.76 4.93
N ILE A 114 4.39 12.75 5.15
CA ILE A 114 5.20 13.95 5.37
C ILE A 114 5.43 14.70 4.05
N THR A 115 5.83 13.99 2.99
CA THR A 115 6.20 14.60 1.70
C THR A 115 5.00 14.86 0.78
N GLY A 116 3.91 14.11 0.95
CA GLY A 116 2.72 14.18 0.08
C GLY A 116 2.14 15.59 -0.10
N PRO A 117 1.89 16.38 0.96
CA PRO A 117 1.37 17.73 0.82
C PRO A 117 2.31 18.66 0.03
N LEU A 118 3.63 18.49 0.20
CA LEU A 118 4.64 19.26 -0.52
C LEU A 118 4.64 18.90 -2.01
N LEU A 119 4.61 17.61 -2.32
CA LEU A 119 4.55 17.12 -3.71
C LEU A 119 3.26 17.55 -4.41
N LEU A 120 2.10 17.45 -3.75
CA LEU A 120 0.83 17.90 -4.31
C LEU A 120 0.81 19.40 -4.59
N LYS A 121 1.41 20.21 -3.70
CA LYS A 121 1.56 21.66 -3.90
C LYS A 121 2.50 21.97 -5.07
N TRP A 122 3.62 21.26 -5.16
CA TRP A 122 4.60 21.44 -6.23
C TRP A 122 4.04 21.05 -7.60
N SER A 123 3.34 19.91 -7.67
CA SER A 123 2.64 19.44 -8.88
C SER A 123 1.33 20.20 -9.17
N ARG A 124 0.99 21.22 -8.38
CA ARG A 124 -0.21 22.07 -8.53
C ARG A 124 -1.52 21.29 -8.55
N VAL A 125 -1.59 20.16 -7.84
CA VAL A 125 -2.80 19.35 -7.73
C VAL A 125 -3.74 19.98 -6.71
N THR A 126 -4.75 20.71 -7.19
CA THR A 126 -5.73 21.40 -6.34
C THR A 126 -7.00 20.61 -6.10
N ASN A 127 -7.39 19.76 -7.05
CA ASN A 127 -8.64 18.97 -7.01
C ASN A 127 -8.60 17.91 -5.90
N SER A 128 -9.63 17.90 -5.04
CA SER A 128 -9.80 16.94 -3.95
C SER A 128 -9.85 15.49 -4.42
N VAL A 129 -10.39 15.20 -5.60
CA VAL A 129 -10.36 13.83 -6.17
C VAL A 129 -8.92 13.38 -6.41
N GLY A 130 -8.11 14.23 -7.05
CA GLY A 130 -6.72 13.93 -7.35
C GLY A 130 -5.86 13.79 -6.10
N LYS A 131 -6.07 14.65 -5.09
CA LYS A 131 -5.38 14.55 -3.80
C LYS A 131 -5.73 13.25 -3.07
N GLY A 132 -7.02 12.90 -3.02
CA GLY A 132 -7.49 11.65 -2.42
C GLY A 132 -6.86 10.43 -3.09
N ILE A 133 -6.85 10.40 -4.43
CA ILE A 133 -6.19 9.34 -5.21
C ILE A 133 -4.70 9.26 -4.89
N GLY A 134 -4.00 10.40 -4.92
CA GLY A 134 -2.55 10.46 -4.67
C GLY A 134 -2.18 9.93 -3.28
N PHE A 135 -2.87 10.38 -2.23
CA PHE A 135 -2.63 9.89 -0.88
C PHE A 135 -3.01 8.41 -0.71
N GLY A 136 -4.11 7.97 -1.32
CA GLY A 136 -4.57 6.58 -1.27
C GLY A 136 -3.59 5.60 -1.91
N CYS A 137 -2.97 5.97 -3.04
CA CYS A 137 -1.97 5.14 -3.72
C CYS A 137 -0.59 5.20 -3.09
N ALA A 138 -0.12 6.37 -2.63
CA ALA A 138 1.28 6.55 -2.23
C ALA A 138 1.56 6.24 -0.76
N SER A 139 0.67 6.67 0.15
CA SER A 139 0.92 6.68 1.60
C SER A 139 -0.12 5.90 2.40
N HIS A 140 -0.99 5.17 1.69
CA HIS A 140 -2.05 4.31 2.21
C HIS A 140 -2.82 4.95 3.40
N ILE A 141 -3.20 4.17 4.43
CA ILE A 141 -4.00 4.65 5.58
C ILE A 141 -3.45 5.96 6.17
N MET A 142 -2.13 6.12 6.34
CA MET A 142 -1.57 7.34 6.94
C MET A 142 -1.82 8.58 6.09
N GLY A 143 -1.63 8.46 4.76
CA GLY A 143 -1.97 9.53 3.82
C GLY A 143 -3.45 9.83 3.78
N VAL A 144 -4.29 8.80 3.78
CA VAL A 144 -5.76 8.94 3.78
C VAL A 144 -6.23 9.69 5.02
N MET A 145 -5.71 9.37 6.20
CA MET A 145 -6.02 10.11 7.43
C MET A 145 -5.57 11.57 7.35
N ARG A 146 -4.41 11.85 6.75
CA ARG A 146 -3.93 13.22 6.52
C ARG A 146 -4.83 13.99 5.55
N ALA A 147 -5.25 13.35 4.46
CA ALA A 147 -6.18 13.92 3.49
C ALA A 147 -7.54 14.24 4.15
N MET A 148 -8.06 13.31 4.94
CA MET A 148 -9.33 13.45 5.66
C MET A 148 -9.31 14.61 6.66
N LYS A 149 -8.16 14.85 7.33
CA LYS A 149 -7.99 16.02 8.21
C LYS A 149 -8.09 17.36 7.46
N ASN A 150 -7.73 17.39 6.18
CA ASN A 150 -7.82 18.60 5.36
C ASN A 150 -9.21 18.75 4.74
N ASN A 151 -9.78 17.66 4.22
CA ASN A 151 -11.10 17.61 3.61
C ASN A 151 -11.64 16.18 3.67
N GLU A 152 -12.83 16.01 4.24
CA GLU A 152 -13.48 14.72 4.38
C GLU A 152 -13.63 13.98 3.04
N HIS A 153 -13.97 14.68 1.97
CA HIS A 153 -14.14 14.10 0.63
C HIS A 153 -12.81 13.55 0.07
N GLU A 154 -11.67 14.17 0.38
CA GLU A 154 -10.34 13.65 0.00
C GLU A 154 -10.04 12.33 0.73
N GLY A 155 -10.39 12.26 2.02
CA GLY A 155 -10.29 11.04 2.82
C GLY A 155 -11.16 9.91 2.30
N VAL A 156 -12.41 10.20 1.93
CA VAL A 156 -13.32 9.20 1.37
C VAL A 156 -12.77 8.63 0.06
N ILE A 157 -12.36 9.49 -0.88
CA ILE A 157 -11.75 9.04 -2.14
C ILE A 157 -10.46 8.28 -1.89
N GLY A 158 -9.62 8.76 -0.98
CA GLY A 158 -8.39 8.08 -0.60
C GLY A 158 -8.62 6.68 -0.02
N SER A 159 -9.66 6.49 0.79
CA SER A 159 -9.98 5.18 1.38
C SER A 159 -10.40 4.15 0.33
N VAL A 160 -11.18 4.57 -0.67
CA VAL A 160 -11.57 3.75 -1.83
C VAL A 160 -10.35 3.43 -2.69
N THR A 161 -9.55 4.46 -3.01
CA THR A 161 -8.35 4.33 -3.84
C THR A 161 -7.33 3.39 -3.21
N MET A 162 -7.06 3.55 -1.91
CA MET A 162 -6.16 2.67 -1.14
C MET A 162 -6.61 1.21 -1.22
N THR A 163 -7.92 0.96 -1.10
CA THR A 163 -8.46 -0.40 -1.17
C THR A 163 -8.27 -1.01 -2.55
N LEU A 164 -8.58 -0.25 -3.61
CA LEU A 164 -8.39 -0.72 -4.98
C LEU A 164 -6.91 -0.94 -5.31
N THR A 165 -6.04 -0.08 -4.79
CA THR A 165 -4.57 -0.23 -4.92
C THR A 165 -4.10 -1.53 -4.26
N ALA A 166 -4.66 -1.89 -3.10
CA ALA A 166 -4.38 -3.17 -2.45
C ALA A 166 -4.78 -4.37 -3.32
N ILE A 167 -6.01 -4.35 -3.86
CA ILE A 167 -6.50 -5.40 -4.76
C ILE A 167 -5.61 -5.52 -6.00
N LEU A 168 -5.30 -4.39 -6.65
CA LEU A 168 -4.49 -4.38 -7.86
C LEU A 168 -3.06 -4.86 -7.59
N THR A 169 -2.46 -4.47 -6.48
CA THR A 169 -1.11 -4.94 -6.09
C THR A 169 -1.10 -6.44 -5.80
N CYS A 170 -2.17 -7.01 -5.21
CA CYS A 170 -2.27 -8.47 -5.05
C CYS A 170 -2.24 -9.21 -6.39
N LEU A 171 -2.83 -8.61 -7.43
CA LEU A 171 -2.85 -9.21 -8.77
C LEU A 171 -1.52 -8.97 -9.50
N LEU A 172 -0.99 -7.75 -9.44
CA LEU A 172 0.23 -7.36 -10.16
C LEU A 172 1.52 -7.84 -9.49
N GLY A 173 1.57 -7.92 -8.16
CA GLY A 173 2.77 -8.29 -7.41
C GLY A 173 3.36 -9.63 -7.84
N PRO A 174 2.58 -10.74 -7.80
CA PRO A 174 3.05 -12.04 -8.28
C PRO A 174 3.41 -12.05 -9.76
N LEU A 175 2.68 -11.32 -10.61
CA LEU A 175 2.98 -11.21 -12.04
C LEU A 175 4.32 -10.52 -12.30
N PHE A 176 4.59 -9.42 -11.61
CA PHE A 176 5.88 -8.73 -11.69
C PHE A 176 7.01 -9.60 -11.14
N ALA A 177 6.79 -10.27 -10.01
CA ALA A 177 7.77 -11.23 -9.51
C ALA A 177 8.09 -12.30 -10.57
N MET A 178 7.09 -12.94 -11.17
CA MET A 178 7.32 -13.96 -12.21
C MET A 178 8.04 -13.44 -13.46
N MET A 179 7.80 -12.19 -13.88
CA MET A 179 8.39 -11.63 -15.10
C MET A 179 9.89 -11.27 -14.93
N PHE A 180 10.32 -10.99 -13.71
CA PHE A 180 11.67 -10.52 -13.40
C PHE A 180 12.52 -11.51 -12.57
N MET A 181 11.94 -12.65 -12.14
CA MET A 181 12.61 -13.70 -11.36
C MET A 181 13.13 -14.85 -12.22
#